data_AF-C6BQA7-F1
#
_entry.id   AF-C6BQA7-F1
#
_cell.length_a   1.000
_cell.length_b   1.000
_cell.length_c   1.000
_cell.angle_alpha   90.00
_cell.angle_beta   90.00
_cell.angle_gamma   90.00
#
_symmetry.space_group_name_H-M   'P 1'
#
loop_
_entity.id
_entity.type
_entity.pdbx_description
1 polymer ?
#
loop_
_entity_poly.entity_id
_entity_poly.type
_entity_poly.pdbx_seq_one_letter_code
_entity_poly.pdbx_strand_id
1 'polypeptide(L)'
;MIRPKRQRRSRCLQRPPRAPPPDRLFNQEAVAILANPSGYPPETFPDYDSPLILINKDDTQDCIVANFGFAPAEYAPAGMPNPMNARAETVGTNRMFGKYWRACNLCIVPVDAVYEPCYETGHNVRHKIWIKGESEFGIAGIWRTWESPTGGPPRYAFAMLTLNAGG
;
A
#
# COMPACT_ATOMS: atom_id res chain seq x y z
N MET A 1 45.61 55.57 -16.70
CA MET A 1 45.91 54.58 -15.63
C MET A 1 44.58 54.02 -15.12
N ILE A 2 44.11 52.89 -15.69
CA ILE A 2 42.77 52.32 -15.46
C ILE A 2 42.94 51.03 -14.64
N ARG A 3 42.31 50.95 -13.46
CA ARG A 3 42.33 49.76 -12.60
C ARG A 3 41.40 48.67 -13.16
N PRO A 4 41.78 47.38 -13.19
CA PRO A 4 40.87 46.32 -13.62
C PRO A 4 39.88 45.97 -12.50
N LYS A 5 38.60 45.84 -12.85
CA LYS A 5 37.55 45.34 -11.95
C LYS A 5 37.76 43.84 -11.69
N ARG A 6 37.89 43.46 -10.41
CA ARG A 6 37.89 42.05 -9.96
C ARG A 6 36.52 41.41 -10.25
N GLN A 7 36.52 40.39 -11.10
CA GLN A 7 35.37 39.52 -11.36
C GLN A 7 35.22 38.57 -10.15
N ARG A 8 34.18 38.75 -9.32
CA ARG A 8 33.80 37.74 -8.32
C ARG A 8 33.17 36.56 -9.04
N ARG A 9 33.87 35.43 -9.10
CA ARG A 9 33.28 34.15 -9.48
C ARG A 9 32.36 33.69 -8.36
N SER A 10 31.05 33.87 -8.55
CA SER A 10 30.01 33.27 -7.72
C SER A 10 30.00 31.77 -7.99
N ARG A 11 30.83 31.00 -7.28
CA ARG A 11 30.68 29.54 -7.18
C ARG A 11 29.41 29.29 -6.35
N CYS A 12 28.26 29.28 -7.02
CA CYS A 12 27.10 28.57 -6.52
C CYS A 12 27.46 27.08 -6.61
N LEU A 13 28.09 26.55 -5.57
CA LEU A 13 28.16 25.12 -5.35
C LEU A 13 26.70 24.69 -5.21
N GLN A 14 26.15 24.10 -6.26
CA GLN A 14 24.92 23.35 -6.20
C GLN A 14 25.12 22.31 -5.10
N ARG A 15 24.50 22.55 -3.94
CA ARG A 15 24.39 21.51 -2.92
C ARG A 15 23.62 20.38 -3.60
N PRO A 16 24.12 19.13 -3.56
CA PRO A 16 23.28 18.01 -3.96
C PRO A 16 21.99 18.04 -3.13
N PRO A 17 20.85 17.58 -3.69
CA PRO A 17 19.63 17.48 -2.91
C PRO A 17 19.94 16.75 -1.60
N ARG A 18 19.51 17.35 -0.48
CA ARG A 18 19.61 16.69 0.82
C ARG A 18 18.90 15.36 0.69
N ALA A 19 19.58 14.27 1.03
CA ALA A 19 18.90 13.00 1.24
C ALA A 19 17.72 13.25 2.20
N PRO A 20 16.53 12.68 1.93
CA PRO A 20 15.43 12.78 2.86
C PRO A 20 15.89 12.28 4.24
N PRO A 21 15.41 12.89 5.33
CA PRO A 21 15.73 12.42 6.67
C PRO A 21 15.30 10.95 6.82
N PRO A 22 15.99 10.14 7.65
CA PRO A 22 15.67 8.73 7.84
C PRO A 22 14.40 8.61 8.68
N ASP A 23 13.28 8.90 8.06
CA ASP A 23 11.96 8.89 8.68
C ASP A 23 11.41 7.49 8.48
N ARG A 24 11.48 6.65 9.52
CA ARG A 24 10.93 5.29 9.60
C ARG A 24 11.06 4.51 8.29
N LEU A 25 12.27 4.00 8.10
CA LEU A 25 12.64 2.89 7.23
C LEU A 25 11.43 2.00 6.90
N PHE A 26 10.85 2.17 5.71
CA PHE A 26 10.54 0.99 4.93
C PHE A 26 11.87 0.25 4.81
N ASN A 27 12.01 -0.80 5.63
CA ASN A 27 13.28 -1.49 5.80
C ASN A 27 13.77 -1.92 4.41
N GLN A 28 15.05 -1.68 4.08
CA GLN A 28 15.58 -2.02 2.75
C GLN A 28 15.46 -3.52 2.45
N GLU A 29 15.32 -4.35 3.49
CA GLU A 29 14.99 -5.77 3.40
C GLU A 29 13.54 -6.03 2.93
N ALA A 30 12.56 -5.20 3.31
CA ALA A 30 11.20 -5.28 2.79
C ALA A 30 11.15 -4.93 1.30
N VAL A 31 11.96 -3.95 0.86
CA VAL A 31 12.12 -3.57 -0.56
C VAL A 31 12.76 -4.71 -1.36
N ALA A 32 13.71 -5.47 -0.78
CA ALA A 32 14.32 -6.63 -1.43
C ALA A 32 13.35 -7.81 -1.63
N ILE A 33 12.30 -7.95 -0.79
CA ILE A 33 11.23 -8.95 -0.98
C ILE A 33 10.33 -8.62 -2.18
N LEU A 34 10.25 -7.34 -2.57
CA LEU A 34 9.48 -6.87 -3.74
C LEU A 34 10.19 -7.14 -5.07
N ALA A 35 11.44 -7.61 -5.07
CA ALA A 35 12.19 -8.01 -6.29
C ALA A 35 11.71 -9.35 -6.93
N ASN A 36 10.55 -9.84 -6.50
CA ASN A 36 9.78 -10.99 -7.00
C ASN A 36 10.45 -12.39 -7.01
N PRO A 37 10.65 -13.02 -5.84
CA PRO A 37 10.73 -14.48 -5.69
C PRO A 37 9.39 -15.13 -5.28
N SER A 38 8.28 -14.37 -5.23
CA SER A 38 7.10 -14.67 -4.39
C SER A 38 5.78 -14.94 -5.13
N GLY A 39 5.78 -14.94 -6.47
CA GLY A 39 4.72 -15.56 -7.28
C GLY A 39 3.42 -14.77 -7.45
N TYR A 40 3.39 -13.48 -7.10
CA TYR A 40 2.25 -12.59 -7.38
C TYR A 40 2.46 -11.76 -8.67
N PRO A 41 1.37 -11.36 -9.35
CA PRO A 41 1.46 -10.54 -10.56
C PRO A 41 1.91 -9.09 -10.23
N PRO A 42 2.53 -8.39 -11.19
CA PRO A 42 2.94 -6.99 -11.00
C PRO A 42 1.74 -6.03 -10.90
N GLU A 43 0.57 -6.43 -11.39
CA GLU A 43 -0.68 -5.69 -11.24
C GLU A 43 -1.70 -6.58 -10.52
N THR A 44 -2.23 -6.08 -9.40
CA THR A 44 -3.13 -6.83 -8.51
C THR A 44 -4.58 -6.42 -8.74
N PHE A 45 -5.44 -7.41 -8.95
CA PHE A 45 -6.89 -7.27 -9.07
C PHE A 45 -7.59 -7.98 -7.91
N PRO A 46 -8.90 -7.77 -7.69
CA PRO A 46 -9.65 -8.54 -6.71
C PRO A 46 -9.40 -10.05 -6.86
N ASP A 47 -9.22 -10.72 -5.73
CA ASP A 47 -8.85 -12.12 -5.58
C ASP A 47 -7.43 -12.52 -6.00
N TYR A 48 -6.57 -11.56 -6.40
CA TYR A 48 -5.17 -11.83 -6.72
C TYR A 48 -4.30 -11.81 -5.46
N ASP A 49 -3.17 -12.51 -5.53
CA ASP A 49 -2.13 -12.43 -4.51
C ASP A 49 -1.38 -11.09 -4.60
N SER A 50 -1.05 -10.53 -3.43
CA SER A 50 -0.35 -9.25 -3.28
C SER A 50 0.58 -9.30 -2.08
N PRO A 51 1.74 -8.61 -2.14
CA PRO A 51 2.59 -8.44 -0.96
C PRO A 51 1.87 -7.58 0.08
N LEU A 52 2.11 -7.90 1.35
CA LEU A 52 1.57 -7.18 2.49
C LEU A 52 2.62 -7.12 3.60
N ILE A 53 2.79 -5.95 4.21
CA ILE A 53 3.58 -5.79 5.42
C ILE A 53 2.62 -5.79 6.61
N LEU A 54 2.68 -6.81 7.45
CA LEU A 54 1.91 -6.86 8.70
C LEU A 54 2.58 -6.01 9.76
N ILE A 55 1.78 -5.29 10.55
CA ILE A 55 2.25 -4.59 11.74
C ILE A 55 1.89 -5.47 12.94
N ASN A 56 2.89 -6.10 13.53
CA ASN A 56 2.69 -6.99 14.67
C ASN A 56 2.50 -6.18 15.97
N LYS A 57 1.91 -6.81 16.99
CA LYS A 57 1.60 -6.17 18.27
C LYS A 57 2.84 -5.81 19.10
N ASP A 58 3.97 -6.42 18.78
CA ASP A 58 5.28 -6.14 19.36
C ASP A 58 6.07 -5.11 18.51
N ASP A 59 5.38 -4.39 17.62
CA ASP A 59 5.93 -3.42 16.67
C ASP A 59 6.93 -4.00 15.66
N THR A 60 7.02 -5.34 15.53
CA THR A 60 7.75 -6.00 14.45
C THR A 60 6.95 -6.01 13.15
N GLN A 61 7.61 -6.33 12.04
CA GLN A 61 7.00 -6.37 10.72
C GLN A 61 7.30 -7.68 10.01
N ASP A 62 6.25 -8.31 9.48
CA ASP A 62 6.36 -9.48 8.61
C ASP A 62 5.93 -9.11 7.19
N CYS A 63 6.70 -9.55 6.20
CA CYS A 63 6.30 -9.47 4.80
C CYS A 63 5.68 -10.79 4.37
N ILE A 64 4.42 -10.76 3.98
CA ILE A 64 3.65 -11.93 3.58
C ILE A 64 3.00 -11.73 2.20
N VAL A 65 2.46 -12.81 1.65
CA VAL A 65 1.55 -12.77 0.50
C VAL A 65 0.12 -12.96 0.99
N ALA A 66 -0.79 -12.11 0.54
CA ALA A 66 -2.21 -12.13 0.93
C ALA A 66 -3.11 -11.87 -0.28
N ASN A 67 -4.35 -12.37 -0.21
CA ASN A 67 -5.38 -12.11 -1.20
C ASN A 67 -5.88 -10.66 -1.11
N PHE A 68 -5.95 -9.97 -2.25
CA PHE A 68 -6.55 -8.65 -2.35
C PHE A 68 -8.07 -8.77 -2.43
N GLY A 69 -8.73 -8.39 -1.33
CA GLY A 69 -10.14 -8.66 -1.09
C GLY A 69 -10.31 -9.32 0.26
N PHE A 70 -11.20 -8.76 1.09
CA PHE A 70 -11.33 -9.23 2.48
C PHE A 70 -11.95 -10.63 2.59
N ALA A 71 -12.63 -11.15 1.56
CA ALA A 71 -13.34 -12.43 1.55
C ALA A 71 -13.03 -13.24 0.26
N PRO A 72 -11.90 -13.95 0.21
CA PRO A 72 -11.47 -14.67 -0.99
C PRO A 72 -12.52 -15.67 -1.46
N ALA A 73 -12.81 -15.70 -2.76
CA ALA A 73 -13.91 -16.51 -3.31
C ALA A 73 -13.79 -18.01 -3.00
N GLU A 74 -12.56 -18.53 -2.92
CA GLU A 74 -12.27 -19.94 -2.59
C GLU A 74 -12.57 -20.32 -1.13
N TYR A 75 -12.50 -19.35 -0.21
CA TYR A 75 -12.58 -19.59 1.24
C TYR A 75 -13.88 -19.07 1.86
N ALA A 76 -14.47 -18.03 1.26
CA ALA A 76 -15.65 -17.38 1.79
C ALA A 76 -16.93 -18.15 1.43
N PRO A 77 -17.97 -18.13 2.30
CA PRO A 77 -19.28 -18.64 1.93
C PRO A 77 -19.82 -17.97 0.67
N ALA A 78 -20.49 -18.75 -0.18
CA ALA A 78 -21.10 -18.25 -1.40
C ALA A 78 -22.01 -17.05 -1.12
N GLY A 79 -21.84 -15.97 -1.90
CA GLY A 79 -22.62 -14.74 -1.76
C GLY A 79 -22.11 -13.78 -0.67
N MET A 80 -21.04 -14.11 0.07
CA MET A 80 -20.39 -13.14 0.94
C MET A 80 -19.70 -12.05 0.09
N PRO A 81 -19.91 -10.76 0.38
CA PRO A 81 -19.19 -9.69 -0.31
C PRO A 81 -17.67 -9.78 -0.09
N ASN A 82 -16.90 -9.54 -1.15
CA ASN A 82 -15.43 -9.45 -1.11
C ASN A 82 -14.95 -8.00 -1.29
N PRO A 83 -15.06 -7.14 -0.25
CA PRO A 83 -14.65 -5.75 -0.39
C PRO A 83 -13.12 -5.64 -0.43
N MET A 84 -12.63 -4.89 -1.40
CA MET A 84 -11.22 -4.47 -1.49
C MET A 84 -10.92 -3.23 -0.66
N ASN A 85 -11.95 -2.46 -0.30
CA ASN A 85 -11.84 -1.18 0.38
C ASN A 85 -12.69 -1.14 1.66
N ALA A 86 -12.15 -0.55 2.71
CA ALA A 86 -12.81 -0.31 3.99
C ALA A 86 -12.80 1.20 4.29
N ARG A 87 -13.97 1.78 4.54
CA ARG A 87 -14.08 3.22 4.86
C ARG A 87 -13.58 3.49 6.27
N ALA A 88 -12.55 4.32 6.41
CA ALA A 88 -11.93 4.60 7.70
C ALA A 88 -12.91 5.21 8.72
N GLU A 89 -13.92 5.97 8.26
CA GLU A 89 -14.94 6.59 9.13
C GLU A 89 -15.83 5.56 9.83
N THR A 90 -15.95 4.35 9.27
CA THR A 90 -16.88 3.31 9.77
C THR A 90 -16.19 1.98 10.05
N VAL A 91 -14.89 1.84 9.77
CA VAL A 91 -14.15 0.57 9.87
C VAL A 91 -14.29 -0.08 11.25
N GLY A 92 -14.30 0.72 12.32
CA GLY A 92 -14.41 0.23 13.70
C GLY A 92 -15.79 -0.32 14.09
N THR A 93 -16.86 0.15 13.46
CA THR A 93 -18.25 -0.27 13.73
C THR A 93 -18.82 -1.19 12.65
N ASN A 94 -18.16 -1.29 11.49
CA ASN A 94 -18.58 -2.12 10.38
C ASN A 94 -18.63 -3.62 10.77
N ARG A 95 -19.69 -4.32 10.37
CA ARG A 95 -19.91 -5.74 10.69
C ARG A 95 -18.78 -6.66 10.20
N MET A 96 -18.18 -6.35 9.05
CA MET A 96 -17.11 -7.17 8.46
C MET A 96 -15.73 -6.83 9.03
N PHE A 97 -15.45 -5.55 9.26
CA PHE A 97 -14.11 -5.08 9.64
C PHE A 97 -13.91 -4.85 11.13
N GLY A 98 -14.96 -4.46 11.88
CA GLY A 98 -14.84 -3.91 13.23
C GLY A 98 -14.24 -4.85 14.27
N LYS A 99 -14.37 -6.17 14.10
CA LYS A 99 -13.66 -7.16 14.94
C LYS A 99 -12.14 -7.07 14.73
N TYR A 100 -11.70 -7.02 13.48
CA TYR A 100 -10.29 -7.01 13.10
C TYR A 100 -9.63 -5.65 13.37
N TRP A 101 -10.41 -4.57 13.24
CA TRP A 101 -9.97 -3.21 13.60
C TRP A 101 -9.63 -3.13 15.09
N ARG A 102 -10.54 -3.59 15.95
CA ARG A 102 -10.33 -3.63 17.41
C ARG A 102 -9.21 -4.58 17.84
N ALA A 103 -8.86 -5.56 17.01
CA ALA A 103 -7.75 -6.47 17.24
C ALA A 103 -6.39 -5.89 16.79
N CYS A 104 -6.38 -4.69 16.19
CA CYS A 104 -5.23 -4.06 15.56
C CYS A 104 -4.62 -4.91 14.44
N ASN A 105 -5.45 -5.61 13.65
CA ASN A 105 -4.99 -6.31 12.46
C ASN A 105 -4.75 -5.31 11.32
N LEU A 106 -3.70 -4.51 11.47
CA LEU A 106 -3.31 -3.46 10.54
C LEU A 106 -2.16 -3.92 9.66
N CYS A 107 -2.11 -3.38 8.45
CA CYS A 107 -1.06 -3.69 7.48
C CYS A 107 -0.75 -2.48 6.61
N ILE A 108 0.39 -2.57 5.92
CA ILE A 108 0.79 -1.64 4.86
C ILE A 108 0.83 -2.44 3.55
N VAL A 109 0.12 -1.96 2.53
CA VAL A 109 0.15 -2.49 1.17
C VAL A 109 1.19 -1.69 0.39
N PRO A 110 2.36 -2.26 0.07
CA PRO A 110 3.37 -1.57 -0.75
C PRO A 110 2.90 -1.51 -2.21
N VAL A 111 2.96 -0.33 -2.81
CA VAL A 111 2.56 -0.09 -4.21
C VAL A 111 3.47 0.93 -4.88
N ASP A 112 3.63 0.86 -6.19
CA ASP A 112 4.19 1.93 -7.01
C ASP A 112 3.13 2.96 -7.42
N ALA A 113 1.88 2.50 -7.59
CA ALA A 113 0.71 3.28 -7.94
C ALA A 113 -0.59 2.53 -7.65
N VAL A 114 -1.70 3.27 -7.61
CA VAL A 114 -3.06 2.73 -7.71
C VAL A 114 -3.77 3.28 -8.92
N TYR A 115 -4.82 2.58 -9.35
CA TYR A 115 -5.59 2.97 -10.51
C TYR A 115 -7.07 3.04 -10.17
N GLU A 116 -7.69 4.16 -10.50
CA GLU A 116 -9.12 4.39 -10.30
C GLU A 116 -9.80 4.67 -11.64
N PRO A 117 -11.06 4.25 -11.84
CA PRO A 117 -11.81 4.58 -13.03
C PRO A 117 -12.22 6.06 -13.00
N CYS A 118 -11.95 6.78 -14.09
CA CYS A 118 -12.40 8.14 -14.32
C CYS A 118 -13.50 8.15 -15.38
N TYR A 119 -14.60 8.87 -15.13
CA TYR A 119 -15.77 8.92 -16.03
C TYR A 119 -16.04 10.31 -16.60
N GLU A 120 -15.13 11.28 -16.44
CA GLU A 120 -15.30 12.66 -16.94
C GLU A 120 -15.50 12.71 -18.46
N THR A 121 -14.98 11.72 -19.18
CA THR A 121 -15.13 11.58 -20.64
C THR A 121 -16.42 10.86 -21.06
N GLY A 122 -17.28 10.50 -20.11
CA GLY A 122 -18.50 9.70 -20.34
C GLY A 122 -18.26 8.19 -20.51
N HIS A 123 -17.01 7.73 -20.37
CA HIS A 123 -16.62 6.31 -20.38
C HIS A 123 -15.49 6.08 -19.37
N ASN A 124 -15.27 4.83 -18.96
CA ASN A 124 -14.22 4.49 -18.00
C ASN A 124 -12.82 4.67 -18.61
N VAL A 125 -12.08 5.66 -18.14
CA VAL A 125 -10.66 5.87 -18.41
C VAL A 125 -9.88 5.55 -17.15
N ARG A 126 -8.93 4.61 -17.25
CA ARG A 126 -8.09 4.19 -16.13
C ARG A 126 -7.11 5.32 -15.77
N HIS A 127 -7.24 5.92 -14.59
CA HIS A 127 -6.35 6.96 -14.09
C HIS A 127 -5.32 6.39 -13.13
N LYS A 128 -4.04 6.63 -13.39
CA LYS A 128 -2.93 6.28 -12.48
C LYS A 128 -2.80 7.35 -11.39
N ILE A 129 -2.67 6.92 -10.14
CA ILE A 129 -2.42 7.77 -8.97
C ILE A 129 -1.11 7.31 -8.32
N TRP A 130 -0.17 8.23 -8.12
CA TRP A 130 1.16 7.96 -7.55
C TRP A 130 1.70 9.19 -6.81
N ILE A 131 2.76 9.01 -6.02
CA ILE A 131 3.44 10.10 -5.32
C ILE A 131 4.60 10.61 -6.17
N LYS A 132 4.58 11.90 -6.53
CA LYS A 132 5.62 12.52 -7.36
C LYS A 132 6.97 12.52 -6.63
N GLY A 133 7.96 11.85 -7.22
CA GLY A 133 9.32 11.79 -6.68
C GLY A 133 9.61 10.56 -5.83
N GLU A 134 8.59 9.76 -5.51
CA GLU A 134 8.74 8.48 -4.83
C GLU A 134 8.58 7.33 -5.83
N SER A 135 9.37 6.28 -5.69
CA SER A 135 9.23 5.06 -6.50
C SER A 135 8.15 4.13 -5.98
N GLU A 136 7.88 4.16 -4.67
CA GLU A 136 6.93 3.30 -3.97
C GLU A 136 6.32 4.04 -2.78
N PHE A 137 5.13 3.65 -2.35
CA PHE A 137 4.49 4.12 -1.14
C PHE A 137 3.61 3.04 -0.52
N GLY A 138 3.22 3.25 0.75
CA GLY A 138 2.38 2.33 1.48
C GLY A 138 0.93 2.82 1.59
N ILE A 139 -0.02 1.94 1.33
CA ILE A 139 -1.43 2.17 1.63
C ILE A 139 -1.77 1.48 2.94
N ALA A 140 -2.37 2.21 3.88
CA ALA A 140 -2.85 1.63 5.12
C ALA A 140 -3.98 0.64 4.84
N GLY A 141 -3.94 -0.53 5.45
CA GLY A 141 -4.93 -1.58 5.26
C GLY A 141 -5.33 -2.27 6.56
N ILE A 142 -6.34 -3.12 6.43
CA ILE A 142 -6.82 -4.03 7.47
C ILE A 142 -6.79 -5.45 6.93
N TRP A 143 -6.43 -6.42 7.76
CA TRP A 143 -6.31 -7.82 7.34
C TRP A 143 -7.03 -8.80 8.25
N ARG A 144 -7.28 -10.00 7.72
CA ARG A 144 -7.73 -11.17 8.48
C ARG A 144 -7.16 -12.46 7.90
N THR A 145 -7.34 -13.54 8.65
CA THR A 145 -7.12 -14.90 8.18
C THR A 145 -8.44 -15.61 7.90
N TRP A 146 -8.38 -16.54 6.96
CA TRP A 146 -9.38 -17.54 6.66
C TRP A 146 -8.78 -18.92 6.91
N GLU A 147 -9.51 -19.77 7.62
CA GLU A 147 -9.08 -21.13 7.87
C GLU A 147 -9.12 -21.96 6.58
N SER A 148 -8.15 -22.85 6.40
CA SER A 148 -8.11 -23.75 5.26
C SER A 148 -9.22 -24.81 5.38
N PRO A 149 -10.07 -24.99 4.35
CA PRO A 149 -11.07 -26.05 4.34
C PRO A 149 -10.46 -27.46 4.42
N THR A 150 -9.20 -27.61 4.04
CA THR A 150 -8.45 -28.88 3.98
C THR A 150 -7.42 -29.03 5.11
N GLY A 151 -7.42 -28.13 6.10
CA GLY A 151 -6.51 -28.19 7.24
C GLY A 151 -5.08 -27.72 6.98
N GLY A 152 -4.84 -27.01 5.87
CA GLY A 152 -3.57 -26.35 5.57
C GLY A 152 -3.37 -25.02 6.30
N PRO A 153 -2.29 -24.28 6.00
CA PRO A 153 -2.06 -22.93 6.53
C PRO A 153 -3.26 -22.00 6.25
N PRO A 154 -3.51 -21.01 7.13
CA PRO A 154 -4.57 -20.04 6.90
C PRO A 154 -4.25 -19.17 5.67
N ARG A 155 -5.30 -18.73 5.00
CA ARG A 155 -5.20 -17.74 3.91
C ARG A 155 -5.34 -16.33 4.47
N TYR A 156 -4.36 -15.48 4.20
CA TYR A 156 -4.44 -14.06 4.55
C TYR A 156 -5.22 -13.31 3.48
N ALA A 157 -6.01 -12.34 3.93
CA ALA A 157 -6.87 -11.50 3.09
C ALA A 157 -6.88 -10.08 3.64
N PHE A 158 -6.89 -9.07 2.77
CA PHE A 158 -6.84 -7.67 3.19
C PHE A 158 -7.76 -6.76 2.38
N ALA A 159 -8.03 -5.59 2.96
CA ALA A 159 -8.70 -4.47 2.31
C ALA A 159 -7.93 -3.18 2.61
N MET A 160 -7.89 -2.26 1.64
CA MET A 160 -7.29 -0.94 1.81
C MET A 160 -8.23 -0.02 2.59
N LEU A 161 -7.66 0.78 3.49
CA LEU A 161 -8.40 1.85 4.14
C LEU A 161 -8.59 3.01 3.17
N THR A 162 -9.82 3.50 3.09
CA THR A 162 -10.19 4.61 2.22
C THR A 162 -10.73 5.76 3.06
N LEU A 163 -10.47 6.98 2.57
CA LEU A 163 -11.00 8.22 3.11
C LEU A 163 -11.88 8.88 2.06
N ASN A 164 -12.73 9.81 2.49
CA ASN A 164 -13.44 10.69 1.59
C ASN A 164 -12.44 11.51 0.73
N ALA A 165 -12.69 11.57 -0.59
CA ALA A 165 -11.91 12.33 -1.56
C ALA A 165 -12.66 13.59 -2.09
N GLY A 166 -13.76 13.97 -1.43
CA GLY A 166 -14.49 15.20 -1.72
C GLY A 166 -13.73 16.43 -1.21
N GLY A 167 -13.60 17.43 -2.08
CA GLY A 167 -13.07 18.76 -1.79
C GLY A 167 -14.03 19.84 -2.25
#